data_AF-A0A382PSA6-F1
#
_entry.id   AF-A0A382PSA6-F1
#
_cell.length_a   1.000
_cell.length_b   1.000
_cell.length_c   1.000
_cell.angle_alpha   90.00
_cell.angle_beta   90.00
_cell.angle_gamma   90.00
#
_symmetry.space_group_name_H-M   'P 1'
#
loop_
_entity.id
_entity.type
_entity.pdbx_description
1 polymer ?
#
loop_
_entity_poly.entity_id
_entity_poly.type
_entity_poly.pdbx_seq_one_letter_code
_entity_poly.pdbx_strand_id
1 'polypeptide(L)' 'LEKLEKIFKNKTILITGHTGFKGSWLSLWLTRLGAKVIGLSDDIPTEPSNFDVNDISSLVEDH' A
#
# COMPACT_ATOMS: atom_id res chain seq x y z
N LEU A 1 13.22 -9.68 9.65
CA LEU A 1 11.87 -9.05 9.58
C LEU A 1 11.66 -8.09 10.75
N GLU A 2 11.96 -8.50 11.99
CA GLU A 2 11.85 -7.66 13.20
C GLU A 2 12.48 -6.25 13.08
N LYS A 3 13.66 -6.13 12.44
CA LYS A 3 14.29 -4.81 12.21
C LYS A 3 13.40 -3.89 11.37
N LEU A 4 12.77 -4.40 10.31
CA LEU A 4 11.91 -3.61 9.41
C LEU A 4 10.59 -3.25 10.08
N GLU A 5 9.98 -4.19 10.80
CA GLU A 5 8.78 -3.91 11.62
C GLU A 5 9.06 -2.78 12.61
N LYS A 6 10.20 -2.81 13.32
CA LYS A 6 10.58 -1.73 14.25
C LYS A 6 10.75 -0.37 13.54
N ILE A 7 11.20 -0.35 12.29
CA ILE A 7 11.41 0.89 11.52
C ILE A 7 10.08 1.48 11.06
N PHE A 8 9.17 0.64 10.56
CA PHE A 8 7.95 1.09 9.87
C PHE A 8 6.70 1.11 10.74
N LYS A 9 6.69 0.37 11.85
CA LYS A 9 5.54 0.35 12.78
C LYS A 9 5.17 1.77 13.22
N ASN A 10 3.87 2.08 13.11
CA ASN A 10 3.25 3.37 13.42
C ASN A 10 3.79 4.57 12.61
N LYS A 11 4.51 4.34 11.51
CA LYS A 11 4.91 5.42 10.58
C LYS A 11 3.80 5.68 9.59
N THR A 12 3.51 6.96 9.34
CA THR A 12 2.69 7.38 8.22
C THR A 12 3.55 7.45 6.97
N ILE A 13 3.14 6.76 5.91
CA ILE A 13 3.88 6.70 4.64
C ILE A 13 2.93 7.05 3.50
N LEU A 14 3.28 8.07 2.71
CA LEU A 14 2.60 8.41 1.48
C LEU A 14 3.21 7.62 0.31
N ILE A 15 2.37 6.96 -0.48
CA ILE A 15 2.76 6.24 -1.70
C ILE A 15 1.99 6.85 -2.87
N THR A 16 2.71 7.45 -3.81
CA THR A 16 2.12 7.86 -5.09
C THR A 16 2.12 6.70 -6.07
N GLY A 17 1.01 6.50 -6.79
CA GLY A 17 0.82 5.36 -7.68
C GLY A 17 0.52 4.04 -6.96
N HIS A 18 -0.17 4.08 -5.81
CA HIS A 18 -0.45 2.90 -4.98
C HIS A 18 -1.43 1.90 -5.62
N THR A 19 -2.23 2.33 -6.59
CA THR A 19 -3.13 1.46 -7.38
C THR A 19 -2.40 0.63 -8.45
N GLY A 20 -1.17 1.01 -8.84
CA GLY A 20 -0.37 0.26 -9.80
C GLY A 20 0.29 -0.98 -9.18
N PHE A 21 0.71 -1.96 -9.99
CA PHE A 21 1.24 -3.25 -9.50
C PHE A 21 2.34 -3.13 -8.42
N LYS A 22 3.30 -2.23 -8.61
CA LYS A 22 4.39 -2.04 -7.63
C LYS A 22 3.92 -1.30 -6.38
N GLY A 23 3.05 -0.30 -6.58
CA GLY A 23 2.49 0.50 -5.49
C GLY A 23 1.59 -0.33 -4.58
N SER A 24 0.76 -1.20 -5.16
CA SER A 24 -0.15 -2.08 -4.43
C SER A 24 0.63 -3.11 -3.63
N TRP A 25 1.69 -3.69 -4.23
CA TRP A 25 2.58 -4.62 -3.53
C TRP A 25 3.33 -3.93 -2.38
N LEU A 26 3.87 -2.73 -2.61
CA LEU A 26 4.56 -1.97 -1.57
C LEU A 26 3.61 -1.58 -0.43
N SER A 27 2.39 -1.18 -0.75
CA SER A 27 1.33 -0.86 0.20
C SER A 27 1.02 -2.05 1.10
N LEU A 28 0.79 -3.22 0.52
CA LEU A 28 0.53 -4.46 1.25
C LEU A 28 1.67 -4.79 2.23
N TRP A 29 2.92 -4.68 1.78
CA TRP A 29 4.09 -4.95 2.61
C TRP A 29 4.23 -3.96 3.77
N LEU A 30 4.08 -2.67 3.52
CA LEU A 30 4.24 -1.64 4.55
C LEU A 30 3.11 -1.71 5.59
N THR A 31 1.87 -1.94 5.15
CA THR A 31 0.75 -2.19 6.08
C THR A 31 1.02 -3.41 6.94
N ARG A 32 1.54 -4.51 6.36
CA ARG A 32 1.92 -5.72 7.14
C ARG A 32 3.03 -5.47 8.15
N LEU A 33 3.93 -4.52 7.88
CA LEU A 33 4.98 -4.10 8.82
C LEU A 33 4.47 -3.10 9.90
N GLY A 34 3.18 -2.77 9.88
CA GLY A 34 2.52 -1.90 10.87
C GLY A 34 2.56 -0.41 10.54
N ALA A 35 2.88 -0.03 9.30
CA ALA A 35 2.78 1.36 8.87
C ALA A 35 1.32 1.77 8.63
N LYS A 36 1.02 3.06 8.77
CA LYS A 36 -0.21 3.69 8.24
C LYS A 36 0.11 4.17 6.82
N VAL A 37 -0.40 3.47 5.81
CA VAL A 37 -0.18 3.83 4.40
C VAL A 37 -1.29 4.75 3.93
N ILE A 38 -0.91 5.87 3.30
CA ILE A 38 -1.79 6.76 2.55
C ILE A 38 -1.41 6.63 1.08
N GLY A 39 -2.37 6.21 0.25
CA GLY A 39 -2.23 6.11 -1.19
C GLY A 39 -2.62 7.41 -1.87
N LEU A 40 -1.98 7.74 -2.99
CA LEU A 40 -2.43 8.75 -3.94
C LEU A 40 -2.22 8.25 -5.38
N SER A 41 -3.29 8.10 -6.15
CA SER A 41 -3.25 7.65 -7.55
C SER A 41 -4.28 8.38 -8.40
N ASP A 42 -4.07 8.40 -9.73
CA ASP A 42 -5.05 8.95 -10.67
C ASP A 42 -6.20 7.95 -10.92
N ASP A 43 -5.87 6.70 -11.24
CA ASP A 43 -6.82 5.61 -11.54
C ASP A 43 -6.20 4.23 -11.28
N ILE A 44 -7.00 3.17 -11.42
CA ILE A 44 -6.53 1.78 -11.45
C ILE A 44 -6.11 1.41 -12.89
N PRO A 45 -4.85 1.00 -13.15
CA PRO A 45 -4.30 0.99 -14.50
C PRO A 45 -4.61 -0.27 -15.34
N THR A 46 -5.12 -1.37 -14.76
CA THR A 46 -5.26 -2.66 -15.44
C THR A 46 -6.43 -3.48 -14.92
N GLU A 47 -7.00 -4.36 -15.73
CA GLU A 47 -8.05 -5.31 -15.33
C GLU A 47 -7.64 -6.77 -15.66
N PRO A 48 -7.52 -7.67 -14.66
CA PRO A 48 -7.61 -7.39 -13.23
C PRO A 48 -6.37 -6.64 -12.72
N SER A 49 -6.54 -5.79 -11.71
CA SER A 49 -5.42 -5.11 -11.03
C SER A 49 -4.95 -5.89 -9.80
N ASN A 50 -3.67 -5.74 -9.42
CA ASN A 50 -3.19 -6.31 -8.15
C ASN A 50 -3.83 -5.62 -6.94
N PHE A 51 -4.17 -4.34 -7.09
CA PHE A 51 -4.86 -3.53 -6.07
C PHE A 51 -6.23 -4.12 -5.72
N ASP A 52 -7.06 -4.42 -6.73
CA ASP A 52 -8.41 -4.96 -6.52
C ASP A 52 -8.40 -6.41 -6.06
N VAL A 53 -7.57 -7.25 -6.68
CA VAL A 53 -7.51 -8.69 -6.37
C VAL A 53 -7.10 -8.95 -4.92
N ASN A 54 -6.32 -8.05 -4.32
CA ASN A 54 -5.89 -8.16 -2.91
C ASN A 54 -6.68 -7.25 -1.96
N ASP A 55 -7.74 -6.58 -2.45
CA ASP A 55 -8.53 -5.61 -1.69
C ASP A 55 -7.66 -4.59 -0.94
N ILE A 56 -6.68 -4.01 -1.63
CA ILE A 56 -5.73 -3.07 -1.00
C ILE A 56 -6.45 -1.80 -0.51
N SER A 57 -7.59 -1.45 -1.11
CA SER A 57 -8.45 -0.34 -0.67
C SER A 57 -8.87 -0.43 0.80
N SER A 58 -9.00 -1.65 1.35
CA SER A 58 -9.35 -1.85 2.77
C SER A 58 -8.15 -1.78 3.72
N LEU A 59 -6.92 -1.76 3.18
CA LEU A 59 -5.67 -1.79 3.94
C LEU A 59 -4.95 -0.43 4.00
N VAL A 60 -5.35 0.52 3.15
CA VAL A 60 -4.71 1.84 3.03
C VAL A 60 -5.75 2.95 3.05
N GLU A 61 -5.31 4.17 3.34
CA GLU A 61 -6.12 5.37 3.11
C GLU A 61 -6.00 5.75 1.62
N ASP A 62 -7.00 5.39 0.82
CA ASP A 62 -7.02 5.53 -0.65
C ASP A 62 -7.49 6.92 -1.10
N HIS A 63 -6.67 7.61 -1.90
CA HIS A 63 -6.95 8.93 -2.49
C HIS A 63 -6.57 9.00 -3.97
#